data_AF-A0A0M3I1S4-F1
#
_entry.id   AF-A0A0M3I1S4-F1
#
_cell.length_a   1.000
_cell.length_b   1.000
_cell.length_c   1.000
_cell.angle_alpha   90.00
_cell.angle_beta   90.00
_cell.angle_gamma   90.00
#
_symmetry.space_group_name_H-M   'P 1'
#
loop_
_entity.id
_entity.type
_entity.pdbx_description
1 polymer ?
#
loop_
_entity_poly.entity_id
_entity_poly.type
_entity_poly.pdbx_seq_one_letter_code
_entity_poly.pdbx_strand_id
1 'polypeptide(L)'
;MALILDIMPDVLVTIMGILGLIRAKRFQNAFSAIAALFGVDEIRLYSDVELFVGQHWDDIFAALDVHARGRQYFVCRLAHCDVPDREFETVAAWRKHVALARSHLEDAFCGTCGHHLIVPPEIDRANIKAFITAHKKERCIAASNATVRQRRTEVAWLDGLMRTSSHILVPG
;
A
#
# COMPACT_ATOMS: atom_id res chain seq x y z
N MET A 1 11.54 -13.84 32.98
CA MET A 1 11.63 -13.38 31.59
C MET A 1 10.22 -13.43 31.03
N ALA A 2 9.45 -12.35 31.15
CA ALA A 2 8.08 -12.31 30.65
C ALA A 2 8.14 -12.38 29.11
N LEU A 3 7.40 -13.31 28.51
CA LEU A 3 7.37 -13.41 27.05
C LEU A 3 6.61 -12.21 26.50
N ILE A 4 6.97 -11.72 25.31
CA ILE A 4 6.26 -10.65 24.59
C ILE A 4 4.73 -10.92 24.51
N LEU A 5 4.33 -12.21 24.54
CA LEU A 5 2.95 -12.66 24.58
C LEU A 5 2.19 -12.29 25.87
N ASP A 6 2.88 -12.12 27.00
CA ASP A 6 2.27 -11.79 28.30
C ASP A 6 1.83 -10.32 28.37
N ILE A 7 2.46 -9.44 27.58
CA ILE A 7 2.24 -7.98 27.57
C ILE A 7 1.34 -7.56 26.38
N MET A 8 1.20 -8.45 25.38
CA MET A 8 0.47 -8.19 24.15
C MET A 8 -1.01 -7.80 24.36
N PRO A 9 -1.78 -8.41 25.28
CA PRO A 9 -3.16 -8.03 25.54
C PRO A 9 -3.26 -6.58 26.04
N ASP A 10 -2.40 -6.21 26.98
CA ASP A 10 -2.39 -4.87 27.58
C ASP A 10 -1.96 -3.82 26.56
N VAL A 11 -0.93 -4.12 25.77
CA VAL A 11 -0.47 -3.24 24.66
C VAL A 11 -1.57 -3.02 23.64
N LEU A 12 -2.30 -4.07 23.24
CA LEU A 12 -3.41 -3.95 22.28
C LEU A 12 -4.56 -3.10 22.86
N VAL A 13 -4.92 -3.30 24.13
CA VAL A 13 -5.95 -2.50 24.80
C VAL A 13 -5.54 -1.03 24.88
N THR A 14 -4.28 -0.74 25.22
CA THR A 14 -3.74 0.63 25.23
C THR A 14 -3.79 1.26 23.84
N ILE A 15 -3.34 0.57 22.79
CA ILE A 15 -3.39 1.05 21.40
C ILE A 15 -4.83 1.33 20.97
N MET A 16 -5.77 0.42 21.26
CA MET A 16 -7.17 0.60 20.91
C MET A 16 -7.81 1.79 21.65
N GLY A 17 -7.47 1.98 22.93
CA GLY A 17 -7.91 3.14 23.73
C GLY A 17 -7.42 4.46 23.15
N ILE A 18 -6.14 4.55 22.78
CA ILE A 18 -5.54 5.74 22.16
C ILE A 18 -6.19 6.04 20.81
N LEU A 19 -6.37 5.03 19.97
CA LEU A 19 -7.02 5.17 18.66
C LEU A 19 -8.50 5.60 18.79
N GLY A 20 -9.21 5.10 19.81
CA GLY A 20 -10.58 5.50 20.14
C GLY A 20 -10.67 6.98 20.55
N LEU A 21 -9.75 7.44 21.39
CA LEU A 21 -9.66 8.84 21.83
C LEU A 21 -9.35 9.82 20.69
N ILE A 22 -8.47 9.43 19.77
CA ILE A 22 -8.16 10.21 18.56
C ILE A 22 -9.38 10.25 17.61
N ARG A 23 -10.04 9.11 17.37
CA ARG A 23 -11.22 9.04 16.49
C ARG A 23 -12.42 9.84 17.02
N ALA A 24 -12.57 9.93 18.34
CA ALA A 24 -13.58 10.77 18.98
C ALA A 24 -13.25 12.29 18.89
N LYS A 25 -12.17 12.69 18.21
CA LYS A 25 -11.67 14.07 18.10
C LYS A 25 -11.44 14.77 19.44
N ARG A 26 -11.25 14.01 20.52
CA ARG A 26 -10.98 14.58 21.86
C ARG A 26 -9.54 15.06 22.01
N PHE A 27 -8.62 14.52 21.22
CA PHE A 27 -7.20 14.85 21.28
C PHE A 27 -6.62 15.01 19.88
N GLN A 28 -5.65 15.92 19.74
CA GLN A 28 -5.07 16.28 18.44
C GLN A 28 -4.07 15.24 17.92
N ASN A 29 -3.37 14.55 18.82
CA ASN A 29 -2.37 13.54 18.47
C ASN A 29 -2.34 12.41 19.52
N ALA A 30 -1.55 11.37 19.24
CA ALA A 30 -1.44 10.21 20.11
C ALA A 30 -0.79 10.53 21.46
N PHE A 31 0.17 11.46 21.52
CA PHE A 31 0.84 11.85 22.75
C PHE A 31 -0.12 12.56 23.71
N SER A 32 -0.96 13.48 23.23
CA SER A 32 -1.97 14.12 24.09
C SER A 32 -2.97 13.11 24.65
N ALA A 33 -3.36 12.11 23.85
CA ALA A 33 -4.24 11.03 24.29
C ALA A 33 -3.58 10.11 25.32
N ILE A 34 -2.30 9.78 25.14
CA ILE A 34 -1.49 8.97 26.07
C ILE A 34 -1.28 9.74 27.38
N ALA A 35 -0.89 11.01 27.31
CA ALA A 35 -0.70 11.87 28.47
C ALA A 35 -1.97 11.92 29.35
N ALA A 36 -3.13 12.12 28.72
CA ALA A 36 -4.42 12.08 29.40
C ALA A 36 -4.77 10.69 29.98
N LEU A 37 -4.46 9.61 29.25
CA LEU A 37 -4.72 8.24 29.70
C LEU A 37 -3.90 7.86 30.94
N PHE A 38 -2.64 8.27 30.98
CA PHE A 38 -1.71 7.97 32.08
C PHE A 38 -1.67 9.05 33.17
N GLY A 39 -2.43 10.15 33.00
CA GLY A 39 -2.46 11.26 33.97
C GLY A 39 -1.12 11.99 34.09
N VAL A 40 -0.33 12.02 33.01
CA VAL A 40 0.98 12.69 32.96
C VAL A 40 0.90 13.96 32.12
N ASP A 41 1.84 14.87 32.35
CA ASP A 41 1.99 16.06 31.52
C ASP A 41 2.50 15.70 30.11
N GLU A 42 1.93 16.32 29.08
CA GLU A 42 2.24 16.01 27.69
C GLU A 42 3.68 16.42 27.32
N ILE A 43 4.15 17.58 27.79
CA ILE A 43 5.51 18.06 27.51
C ILE A 43 6.55 17.14 28.15
N ARG A 44 6.28 16.71 29.39
CA ARG A 44 7.11 15.73 30.08
C ARG A 44 7.12 14.38 29.36
N LEU A 45 5.96 13.90 28.90
CA LEU A 45 5.88 12.66 28.13
C LEU A 45 6.71 12.73 26.84
N TYR A 46 6.64 13.84 26.10
CA TYR A 46 7.49 14.04 24.92
C TYR A 46 8.98 13.98 25.28
N SER A 47 9.37 14.65 26.37
CA SER A 47 10.77 14.71 26.80
C SER A 47 11.29 13.33 27.23
N ASP A 48 10.47 12.57 27.96
CA ASP A 48 10.81 11.22 28.42
C ASP A 48 10.93 10.25 27.23
N VAL A 49 10.03 10.35 26.24
CA VAL A 49 10.08 9.53 25.01
C VAL A 49 11.28 9.90 24.15
N GLU A 50 11.58 11.20 23.99
CA GLU A 50 12.74 11.66 23.23
C GLU A 50 14.05 11.16 23.85
N LEU A 51 14.17 11.25 25.18
CA LEU A 51 15.31 10.71 25.91
C LEU A 51 15.44 9.20 25.74
N PHE A 52 14.34 8.45 25.86
CA PHE A 52 14.32 7.01 25.67
C PHE A 52 14.74 6.60 24.25
N VAL A 53 14.19 7.27 23.23
CA VAL A 53 14.53 7.03 21.83
C VAL A 53 16.01 7.31 21.58
N GLY A 54 16.54 8.41 22.11
CA GLY A 54 17.96 8.74 22.00
C GLY A 54 18.88 7.73 22.68
N GLN A 55 18.55 7.29 23.89
CA GLN A 55 19.35 6.33 24.65
C GLN A 55 19.36 4.92 24.05
N HIS A 56 18.28 4.53 23.38
CA HIS A 56 18.11 3.21 22.80
C HIS A 56 18.15 3.22 21.28
N TRP A 57 18.69 4.28 20.68
CA TRP A 57 18.71 4.43 19.23
C TRP A 57 19.42 3.27 18.56
N ASP A 58 20.69 3.03 18.89
CA ASP A 58 21.51 2.03 18.23
C ASP A 58 21.01 0.59 18.47
N ASP A 59 20.45 0.34 19.65
CA ASP A 59 20.07 -1.01 20.09
C ASP A 59 18.68 -1.45 19.62
N ILE A 60 17.73 -0.51 19.49
CA ILE A 60 16.31 -0.82 19.25
C ILE A 60 15.80 -0.18 17.96
N PHE A 61 16.18 1.07 17.70
CA PHE A 61 15.53 1.90 16.68
C PHE A 61 16.34 2.03 15.38
N ALA A 62 17.66 1.85 15.41
CA ALA A 62 18.52 1.95 14.22
C ALA A 62 18.11 0.93 13.14
N ALA A 63 17.62 -0.24 13.55
CA ALA A 63 17.04 -1.19 12.62
C ALA A 63 15.77 -0.66 11.93
N LEU A 64 14.98 0.21 12.57
CA LEU A 64 13.77 0.79 12.00
C LEU A 64 14.07 2.04 11.15
N ASP A 65 15.27 2.62 11.29
CA ASP A 65 15.70 3.74 10.47
C ASP A 65 16.01 3.31 9.04
N VAL A 66 14.99 3.42 8.19
CA VAL A 66 15.06 3.12 6.76
C VAL A 66 16.03 4.06 6.03
N HIS A 67 16.34 5.23 6.59
CA HIS A 67 17.27 6.21 6.01
C HIS A 67 18.73 5.91 6.39
N ALA A 68 19.01 5.43 7.60
CA ALA A 68 20.36 5.00 8.00
C ALA A 68 20.85 3.75 7.27
N ARG A 69 19.95 2.90 6.75
CA ARG A 69 20.29 1.69 5.96
C ARG A 69 20.90 1.97 4.57
N GLY A 70 21.11 3.24 4.20
CA GLY A 70 21.61 3.66 2.88
C GLY A 70 20.48 3.82 1.84
N ARG A 71 20.82 4.26 0.61
CA ARG A 71 19.82 4.40 -0.46
C ARG A 71 19.24 3.02 -0.81
N GLN A 72 17.99 2.80 -0.42
CA GLN A 72 17.23 1.64 -0.88
C GLN A 72 16.82 1.87 -2.34
N TYR A 73 17.34 1.02 -3.22
CA TYR A 73 16.95 1.00 -4.62
C TYR A 73 15.99 -0.16 -4.87
N PHE A 74 15.03 0.06 -5.77
CA PHE A 74 14.17 -0.98 -6.31
C PHE A 74 14.79 -1.48 -7.61
N VAL A 75 14.82 -2.80 -7.83
CA VAL A 75 15.29 -3.39 -9.09
C VAL A 75 14.15 -4.07 -9.84
N CYS A 76 14.15 -3.96 -11.16
CA CYS A 76 13.22 -4.71 -12.00
C CYS A 76 13.76 -6.13 -12.23
N ARG A 77 13.05 -7.12 -11.67
CA ARG A 77 13.32 -8.57 -11.86
C ARG A 77 12.22 -9.30 -12.61
N LEU A 78 11.36 -8.56 -13.31
CA LEU A 78 10.32 -9.17 -14.15
C LEU A 78 10.98 -9.90 -15.32
N ALA A 79 10.41 -11.05 -15.68
CA ALA A 79 10.85 -11.82 -16.85
C ALA A 79 10.79 -10.95 -18.11
N HIS A 80 11.71 -11.18 -19.04
CA HIS A 80 11.77 -10.48 -20.32
C HIS A 80 11.97 -8.96 -20.24
N CYS A 81 12.40 -8.40 -19.09
CA CYS A 81 12.80 -7.01 -19.01
C CYS A 81 14.02 -6.75 -19.93
N ASP A 82 13.94 -5.74 -20.79
CA ASP A 82 15.07 -5.35 -21.66
C ASP A 82 16.23 -4.69 -20.89
N VAL A 83 15.97 -4.27 -19.66
CA VAL A 83 16.93 -3.61 -18.76
C VAL A 83 16.82 -4.27 -17.37
N PRO A 84 17.24 -5.54 -17.25
CA PRO A 84 17.23 -6.22 -15.96
C PRO A 84 18.18 -5.49 -14.99
N ASP A 85 17.87 -5.58 -13.70
CA ASP A 85 18.68 -5.01 -12.60
C ASP A 85 18.86 -3.48 -12.62
N ARG A 86 18.08 -2.76 -13.45
CA ARG A 86 18.00 -1.30 -13.37
C ARG A 86 17.48 -0.90 -11.98
N GLU A 87 18.27 -0.06 -11.30
CA GLU A 87 17.93 0.52 -10.01
C GLU A 87 17.00 1.74 -10.15
N PHE A 88 16.02 1.83 -9.26
CA PHE A 88 15.08 2.94 -9.16
C PHE A 88 15.08 3.47 -7.73
N GLU A 89 15.22 4.78 -7.56
CA GLU A 89 15.21 5.42 -6.24
C GLU A 89 13.83 5.38 -5.55
N THR A 90 12.75 5.15 -6.32
CA THR A 90 11.39 5.10 -5.78
C THR A 90 10.55 4.01 -6.43
N VAL A 91 9.59 3.46 -5.68
CA VAL A 91 8.54 2.55 -6.21
C VAL A 91 7.78 3.21 -7.37
N ALA A 92 7.56 4.52 -7.31
CA ALA A 92 6.87 5.25 -8.38
C ALA A 92 7.68 5.25 -9.69
N ALA A 93 9.00 5.44 -9.62
CA ALA A 93 9.89 5.35 -10.77
C ALA A 93 9.94 3.93 -11.34
N TRP A 94 10.03 2.91 -10.47
CA TRP A 94 9.93 1.52 -10.88
C TRP A 94 8.59 1.20 -11.57
N ARG A 95 7.46 1.63 -11.00
CA ARG A 95 6.12 1.46 -11.60
C ARG A 95 6.02 2.12 -12.97
N LYS A 96 6.62 3.31 -13.16
CA LYS A 96 6.68 3.97 -14.46
C LYS A 96 7.46 3.14 -15.48
N HIS A 97 8.60 2.57 -15.09
CA HIS A 97 9.35 1.66 -15.95
C HIS A 97 8.50 0.46 -16.35
N VAL A 98 7.88 -0.22 -15.39
CA VAL A 98 7.06 -1.41 -15.68
C VAL A 98 5.84 -1.07 -16.55
N ALA A 99 5.24 0.10 -16.38
CA ALA A 99 4.07 0.50 -17.16
C ALA A 99 4.39 0.95 -18.60
N LEU A 100 5.63 1.37 -18.87
CA LEU A 100 6.03 1.99 -20.14
C LEU A 100 7.00 1.15 -20.96
N ALA A 101 7.76 0.25 -20.33
CA ALA A 101 8.69 -0.59 -21.06
C ALA A 101 7.91 -1.56 -21.96
N ARG A 102 8.31 -1.60 -23.23
CA ARG A 102 7.67 -2.43 -24.25
C ARG A 102 7.71 -3.91 -23.88
N SER A 103 8.82 -4.39 -23.34
CA SER A 103 9.01 -5.74 -22.80
C SER A 103 7.88 -6.17 -21.87
N HIS A 104 7.46 -5.31 -20.95
CA HIS A 104 6.40 -5.62 -19.97
C HIS A 104 4.99 -5.50 -20.54
N LEU A 105 4.80 -4.68 -21.57
CA LEU A 105 3.51 -4.55 -22.26
C LEU A 105 3.17 -5.77 -23.12
N GLU A 106 4.19 -6.48 -23.61
CA GLU A 106 4.06 -7.73 -24.36
C GLU A 106 4.00 -8.98 -23.44
N ASP A 107 4.32 -8.85 -22.15
CA ASP A 107 4.30 -9.94 -21.16
C ASP A 107 2.98 -10.04 -20.36
N ALA A 108 1.94 -9.31 -20.79
CA ALA A 108 0.64 -9.28 -20.11
C ALA A 108 0.72 -8.86 -18.62
N PHE A 109 1.77 -8.13 -18.21
CA PHE A 109 1.94 -7.70 -16.82
C PHE A 109 1.26 -6.37 -16.53
N CYS A 110 0.46 -6.30 -15.47
CA CYS A 110 -0.15 -5.05 -15.02
C CYS A 110 0.72 -4.37 -13.97
N GLY A 111 1.47 -3.34 -14.36
CA GLY A 111 2.26 -2.51 -13.43
C GLY A 111 1.47 -1.76 -12.36
N THR A 112 0.13 -1.72 -12.45
CA THR A 112 -0.72 -1.07 -11.44
C THR A 112 -0.99 -2.00 -10.26
N CYS A 113 -1.39 -3.26 -10.50
CA CYS A 113 -1.67 -4.23 -9.45
C CYS A 113 -0.54 -5.23 -9.21
N GLY A 114 0.48 -5.27 -10.06
CA GLY A 114 1.61 -6.19 -9.94
C GLY A 114 1.32 -7.63 -10.35
N HIS A 115 0.28 -7.88 -11.16
CA HIS A 115 -0.13 -9.24 -11.56
C HIS A 115 -0.07 -9.43 -13.08
N HIS A 116 0.30 -10.65 -13.49
CA HIS A 116 0.15 -11.12 -14.87
C HIS A 116 -1.32 -11.41 -15.19
N LEU A 117 -1.76 -10.98 -16.36
CA LEU A 117 -3.10 -11.25 -16.87
C LEU A 117 -3.13 -12.63 -17.54
N ILE A 118 -4.27 -13.31 -17.39
CA ILE A 118 -4.58 -14.47 -18.21
C ILE A 118 -5.03 -13.95 -19.57
N VAL A 119 -4.21 -14.16 -20.59
CA VAL A 119 -4.52 -13.83 -21.99
C VAL A 119 -4.59 -15.14 -22.78
N PRO A 120 -5.59 -15.34 -23.67
CA PRO A 120 -5.64 -16.53 -24.50
C PRO A 120 -4.39 -16.67 -25.38
N PRO A 121 -3.83 -17.88 -25.53
CA PRO A 121 -2.56 -18.11 -26.21
C PRO A 121 -2.59 -17.78 -27.71
N GLU A 122 -3.78 -17.71 -28.32
CA GLU A 122 -3.98 -17.35 -29.72
C GLU A 122 -3.88 -15.84 -29.98
N ILE A 123 -3.84 -15.02 -28.92
CA ILE A 123 -3.79 -13.56 -29.04
C ILE A 123 -2.38 -13.10 -29.37
N ASP A 124 -2.25 -12.39 -30.48
CA ASP A 124 -1.01 -11.74 -30.86
C ASP A 124 -0.51 -10.77 -29.77
N ARG A 125 0.81 -10.71 -29.58
CA ARG A 125 1.47 -9.86 -28.57
C ARG A 125 1.10 -8.39 -28.73
N ALA A 126 0.86 -7.93 -29.96
CA ALA A 126 0.42 -6.56 -30.23
C ALA A 126 -0.93 -6.22 -29.57
N ASN A 127 -1.78 -7.23 -29.33
CA ASN A 127 -3.12 -7.07 -28.76
C ASN A 127 -3.16 -7.20 -27.24
N ILE A 128 -2.09 -7.68 -26.58
CA ILE A 128 -2.01 -7.82 -25.12
C ILE A 128 -2.25 -6.48 -24.41
N LYS A 129 -1.81 -5.36 -25.02
CA LYS A 129 -2.07 -4.02 -24.49
C LYS A 129 -3.57 -3.72 -24.31
N ALA A 130 -4.43 -4.24 -25.19
CA ALA A 130 -5.88 -4.08 -25.07
C ALA A 130 -6.42 -4.81 -23.82
N PHE A 131 -5.92 -6.02 -23.54
CA PHE A 131 -6.26 -6.78 -22.33
C PHE A 131 -5.80 -6.07 -21.06
N ILE A 132 -4.57 -5.53 -21.04
CA ILE A 132 -4.07 -4.74 -19.92
C ILE A 132 -4.94 -3.49 -19.70
N THR A 133 -5.35 -2.83 -20.77
CA THR A 133 -6.20 -1.63 -20.71
C THR A 133 -7.60 -1.95 -20.18
N ALA A 134 -8.24 -3.00 -20.71
CA ALA A 134 -9.53 -3.49 -20.23
C ALA A 134 -9.44 -3.89 -18.74
N HIS A 135 -8.42 -4.66 -18.36
CA HIS A 135 -8.17 -5.01 -16.97
C HIS A 135 -8.04 -3.77 -16.07
N LYS A 136 -7.23 -2.76 -16.44
CA LYS A 136 -7.10 -1.53 -15.65
C LYS A 136 -8.45 -0.84 -15.48
N LYS A 137 -9.23 -0.74 -16.55
CA LYS A 137 -10.56 -0.11 -16.53
C LYS A 137 -11.55 -0.90 -15.65
N GLU A 138 -11.58 -2.23 -15.77
CA GLU A 138 -12.73 -3.03 -15.31
C GLU A 138 -12.41 -3.94 -14.12
N ARG A 139 -11.19 -4.48 -14.02
CA ARG A 139 -10.89 -5.59 -13.09
C ARG A 139 -9.70 -5.40 -12.17
N CYS A 140 -8.89 -4.37 -12.39
CA CYS A 140 -7.70 -4.12 -11.57
C CYS A 140 -8.09 -3.86 -10.11
N ILE A 141 -7.49 -4.63 -9.19
CA ILE A 141 -7.71 -4.52 -7.74
C ILE A 141 -7.04 -3.28 -7.13
N ALA A 142 -5.96 -2.81 -7.75
CA ALA A 142 -5.24 -1.60 -7.36
C ALA A 142 -5.76 -0.37 -8.13
N ALA A 143 -7.00 -0.41 -8.59
CA ALA A 143 -7.62 0.70 -9.32
C ALA A 143 -7.83 1.92 -8.41
N SER A 144 -7.74 3.11 -9.00
CA SER A 144 -8.01 4.35 -8.27
C SER A 144 -9.46 4.46 -7.81
N ASN A 145 -9.74 5.25 -6.78
CA ASN A 145 -11.10 5.55 -6.33
C ASN A 145 -11.97 6.14 -7.46
N ALA A 146 -11.39 6.94 -8.35
CA ALA A 146 -12.08 7.48 -9.52
C ALA A 146 -12.54 6.37 -10.47
N THR A 147 -11.64 5.41 -10.76
CA THR A 147 -11.96 4.23 -11.57
C THR A 147 -13.03 3.36 -10.91
N VAL A 148 -12.92 3.11 -9.60
CA VAL A 148 -13.94 2.32 -8.87
C VAL A 148 -15.30 3.01 -8.89
N ARG A 149 -15.34 4.34 -8.74
CA ARG A 149 -16.58 5.12 -8.86
C ARG A 149 -17.17 5.02 -10.27
N GLN A 150 -16.34 5.11 -11.31
CA GLN A 150 -16.78 4.93 -12.69
C GLN A 150 -17.38 3.54 -12.91
N ARG A 151 -16.74 2.48 -12.38
CA ARG A 151 -17.26 1.11 -12.44
C ARG A 151 -18.64 0.98 -11.79
N ARG A 152 -18.85 1.59 -10.62
CA ARG A 152 -20.16 1.60 -9.94
C ARG A 152 -21.24 2.22 -10.82
N THR A 153 -20.95 3.35 -11.46
CA THR A 153 -21.88 4.01 -12.39
C THR A 153 -22.16 3.14 -13.61
N GLU A 154 -21.14 2.53 -14.20
CA GLU A 154 -21.27 1.68 -15.39
C GLU A 154 -22.08 0.41 -15.08
N VAL A 155 -21.85 -0.22 -13.92
CA VAL A 155 -22.66 -1.35 -13.42
C VAL A 155 -24.12 -0.96 -13.23
N ALA A 156 -24.40 0.16 -12.55
CA ALA A 156 -25.77 0.63 -12.32
C ALA A 156 -26.51 0.96 -13.63
N TRP A 157 -25.79 1.54 -14.61
CA TRP A 157 -26.34 1.82 -15.92
C TRP A 157 -26.64 0.55 -16.72
N LEU A 158 -25.73 -0.43 -16.73
CA LEU A 158 -25.95 -1.72 -17.39
C LEU A 158 -27.10 -2.50 -16.75
N ASP A 159 -27.20 -2.48 -15.42
CA ASP A 159 -28.28 -3.10 -14.67
C ASP A 159 -29.64 -2.51 -15.06
N GLY A 160 -29.74 -1.17 -15.16
CA GLY A 160 -30.94 -0.49 -15.66
C GLY A 160 -31.33 -0.85 -17.10
N LEU A 161 -30.37 -1.34 -17.89
CA LEU A 161 -30.60 -1.84 -19.27
C LEU A 161 -30.80 -3.35 -19.33
N MET A 162 -30.87 -4.06 -18.20
CA MET A 162 -30.93 -5.53 -18.13
C MET A 162 -29.75 -6.19 -18.87
N ARG A 163 -28.56 -5.59 -18.83
CA ARG A 163 -27.34 -6.11 -19.47
C ARG A 163 -26.37 -6.67 -18.45
N THR A 164 -25.58 -7.65 -18.87
CA THR A 164 -24.60 -8.31 -18.01
C THR A 164 -23.42 -7.39 -17.67
N SER A 165 -23.08 -7.32 -16.38
CA SER A 165 -21.97 -6.52 -15.83
C SER A 165 -20.87 -7.36 -15.18
N SER A 166 -20.90 -8.70 -15.31
CA SER A 166 -19.97 -9.66 -14.69
C SER A 166 -18.49 -9.47 -15.07
N HIS A 167 -18.21 -8.75 -16.15
CA HIS A 167 -16.86 -8.41 -16.55
C HIS A 167 -16.25 -7.29 -15.70
N ILE A 168 -17.07 -6.46 -15.03
CA ILE A 168 -16.67 -5.32 -14.20
C ILE A 168 -16.56 -5.73 -12.73
N LEU A 169 -15.39 -5.53 -12.12
CA LEU A 169 -15.16 -5.76 -10.70
C LEU A 169 -15.35 -4.48 -9.89
N VAL A 170 -16.37 -4.46 -9.04
CA VAL A 170 -16.59 -3.43 -8.01
C VAL A 170 -16.31 -4.05 -6.64
N PRO A 171 -15.28 -3.58 -5.91
CA PRO A 171 -15.07 -4.00 -4.52
C PRO A 171 -16.26 -3.61 -3.64
N GLY A 172 -16.68 -4.56 -2.80
CA GLY A 172 -17.73 -4.36 -1.79
C GLY A 172 -17.35 -3.31 -0.75
#